data_AF-A0A150FBF1-F1
#
_entry.id   AF-A0A150FBF1-F1
#
_cell.length_a   1.000
_cell.length_b   1.000
_cell.length_c   1.000
_cell.angle_alpha   90.00
_cell.angle_beta   90.00
_cell.angle_gamma   90.00
#
_symmetry.space_group_name_H-M   'P 1'
#
loop_
_entity.id
_entity.type
_entity.pdbx_description
1 polymer ?
#
loop_
_entity_poly.entity_id
_entity_poly.type
_entity_poly.pdbx_seq_one_letter_code
_entity_poly.pdbx_strand_id
1 'polypeptide(L)' 'MSETAVAYGVDKVEIARASIIGQPIHMLSPLVPSTHLLCGLVGVSIDEHQKFAMKWAVLAVIVMTACALIIGSITIF' A
#
# COMPACT_ATOMS: atom_id res chain seq x y z
N MET A 1 -3.47 -15.90 6.28
CA MET A 1 -3.30 -14.71 7.16
C MET A 1 -4.63 -14.29 7.77
N SER A 2 -5.72 -14.29 7.00
CA SER A 2 -7.09 -14.05 7.50
C SER A 2 -7.54 -15.01 8.60
N GLU A 3 -7.40 -16.34 8.42
CA GLU A 3 -7.89 -17.30 9.43
C GLU A 3 -7.18 -17.18 10.77
N THR A 4 -5.90 -16.80 10.78
CA THR A 4 -5.11 -16.63 12.01
C THR A 4 -5.58 -15.43 12.81
N ALA A 5 -5.83 -14.29 12.16
CA ALA A 5 -6.31 -13.07 12.84
C ALA A 5 -7.77 -13.18 13.29
N VAL A 6 -8.61 -13.92 12.56
CA VAL A 6 -9.98 -14.27 12.99
C VAL A 6 -9.96 -15.10 14.28
N ALA A 7 -8.96 -15.98 14.46
CA ALA A 7 -8.79 -16.73 15.71
C ALA A 7 -8.41 -15.83 16.91
N TYR A 8 -7.91 -14.62 16.67
CA TYR A 8 -7.65 -13.59 17.68
C TYR A 8 -8.82 -12.60 17.85
N GLY A 9 -9.97 -12.84 17.22
CA GLY A 9 -11.17 -11.99 17.36
C GLY A 9 -11.20 -10.76 16.44
N VAL A 10 -10.23 -10.62 15.53
CA VAL A 10 -10.23 -9.50 14.55
C VAL A 10 -11.21 -9.80 13.42
N ASP A 11 -12.07 -8.84 13.10
CA ASP A 11 -13.08 -9.01 12.06
C ASP A 11 -12.45 -9.13 10.65
N LYS A 12 -13.03 -9.99 9.79
CA LYS A 12 -12.54 -10.21 8.43
C LYS A 12 -12.55 -8.93 7.58
N VAL A 13 -13.50 -8.03 7.83
CA VAL A 13 -13.61 -6.75 7.14
C VAL A 13 -12.48 -5.81 7.53
N GLU A 14 -12.06 -5.80 8.80
CA GLU A 14 -10.89 -5.00 9.22
C GLU A 14 -9.60 -5.50 8.57
N ILE A 15 -9.41 -6.83 8.51
CA ILE A 15 -8.26 -7.43 7.83
C ILE A 15 -8.25 -7.07 6.34
N ALA A 16 -9.43 -7.13 5.69
CA ALA A 16 -9.57 -6.75 4.29
C ALA A 16 -9.20 -5.27 4.07
N ARG A 17 -9.70 -4.35 4.90
CA ARG A 17 -9.37 -2.93 4.83
C ARG A 17 -7.88 -2.67 5.04
N ALA A 18 -7.27 -3.28 6.06
CA ALA A 18 -5.84 -3.17 6.33
C ALA A 18 -4.98 -3.66 5.16
N SER A 19 -5.38 -4.75 4.50
CA SER A 19 -4.63 -5.33 3.38
C SER A 19 -4.54 -4.42 2.14
N ILE A 20 -5.54 -3.55 1.95
CA ILE A 20 -5.60 -2.65 0.79
C ILE A 20 -4.67 -1.44 0.99
N ILE A 21 -4.42 -1.01 2.24
CA ILE A 21 -3.62 0.19 2.54
C ILE A 21 -2.19 0.08 1.98
N GLY A 22 -1.61 -1.13 1.93
CA GLY A 22 -0.25 -1.37 1.43
C GLY A 22 -0.10 -1.43 -0.10
N GLN A 23 -1.20 -1.45 -0.86
CA GLN A 23 -1.16 -1.60 -2.33
C GLN A 23 -0.34 -0.54 -3.09
N PRO A 24 -0.25 0.74 -2.67
CA PRO A 24 0.56 1.74 -3.37
C PRO A 24 2.04 1.35 -3.52
N ILE A 25 2.61 0.66 -2.52
CA ILE A 25 3.99 0.16 -2.59
C ILE A 25 4.12 -0.99 -3.59
N HIS A 26 3.10 -1.84 -3.71
CA HIS A 26 3.09 -2.92 -4.68
C HIS A 26 3.10 -2.40 -6.13
N MET A 27 2.38 -1.29 -6.38
CA MET A 27 2.30 -0.66 -7.70
C MET A 27 3.62 -0.02 -8.17
N LEU A 28 4.56 0.22 -7.24
CA LEU A 28 5.91 0.71 -7.53
C LEU A 28 6.86 -0.39 -8.03
N SER A 29 6.42 -1.64 -8.08
CA SER A 29 7.24 -2.74 -8.59
C SER A 29 7.60 -2.51 -10.07
N PRO A 30 8.88 -2.62 -10.45
CA PRO A 30 9.33 -2.45 -11.85
C PRO A 30 8.80 -3.55 -12.78
N LEU A 31 8.19 -4.61 -12.22
CA LEU A 31 7.55 -5.69 -12.96
C LEU A 31 6.14 -5.33 -13.45
N VAL A 32 5.60 -4.18 -13.05
CA VAL A 32 4.29 -3.70 -13.51
C VAL A 32 4.44 -3.11 -14.93
N PRO A 33 3.86 -3.74 -15.97
CA PRO A 33 4.10 -3.34 -17.36
C PRO A 33 3.69 -1.89 -17.67
N SER A 34 2.62 -1.41 -17.05
CA SER A 34 2.13 -0.05 -17.26
C SER A 34 3.11 1.02 -16.77
N THR A 35 3.79 0.79 -15.65
CA THR A 35 4.79 1.71 -15.10
C THR A 35 6.02 1.76 -16.01
N HIS A 36 6.44 0.60 -16.54
CA HIS A 36 7.52 0.50 -17.51
C HIS A 36 7.21 1.26 -18.80
N LEU A 37 6.02 1.05 -19.38
CA LEU A 37 5.58 1.75 -20.59
C LEU A 37 5.51 3.27 -20.37
N LEU A 38 4.93 3.72 -19.26
CA LEU A 38 4.77 5.15 -18.97
C LEU A 38 6.13 5.86 -18.81
N CYS A 39 7.06 5.25 -18.09
CA CYS A 39 8.41 5.80 -17.94
C CYS A 39 9.12 5.91 -19.30
N GLY A 40 8.94 4.91 -20.18
CA GLY A 40 9.44 4.95 -21.56
C GLY A 40 8.83 6.07 -22.41
N LEU A 41 7.53 6.37 -22.23
CA LEU A 41 6.84 7.45 -22.94
C LEU A 41 7.25 8.85 -22.45
N VAL A 42 7.50 9.01 -21.15
CA VAL A 42 7.88 10.28 -20.51
C VAL A 42 9.40 10.52 -20.60
N GLY A 43 10.19 9.50 -20.94
CA GLY A 43 11.65 9.60 -21.07
C GLY A 43 12.39 9.63 -19.73
N VAL A 44 11.78 9.10 -18.66
CA VAL A 44 12.36 9.04 -17.31
C VAL A 44 12.80 7.61 -17.01
N SER A 45 13.89 7.43 -16.26
CA SER A 45 14.32 6.10 -15.85
C SER A 45 13.44 5.53 -14.73
N ILE A 46 13.22 4.21 -14.76
CA ILE A 46 12.44 3.50 -13.73
C ILE A 46 13.06 3.66 -12.34
N ASP A 47 14.39 3.72 -12.25
CA ASP A 47 15.07 3.89 -10.97
C ASP A 47 14.82 5.27 -10.35
N GLU A 48 14.76 6.32 -11.16
CA GLU A 48 14.46 7.68 -10.71
C GLU A 48 13.01 7.78 -10.26
N HIS A 49 12.07 7.26 -11.08
CA HIS A 49 10.65 7.20 -10.73
C HIS A 49 10.42 6.43 -9.42
N GLN A 50 11.05 5.26 -9.27
CA GLN A 50 10.89 4.42 -8.08
C GLN A 50 11.47 5.09 -6.83
N LYS A 51 12.68 5.67 -6.90
CA LYS A 51 13.29 6.38 -5.75
C LYS A 51 12.47 7.60 -5.33
N PHE A 52 11.93 8.34 -6.29
CA PHE A 52 11.07 9.48 -6.04
C PHE A 52 9.75 9.04 -5.38
N ALA A 53 9.02 8.12 -6.01
CA ALA A 53 7.68 7.75 -5.57
C ALA A 53 7.67 6.83 -4.34
N MET A 54 8.76 6.11 -4.04
CA MET A 54 8.86 5.29 -2.81
C MET A 54 8.64 6.12 -1.54
N LYS A 55 9.25 7.31 -1.45
CA LYS A 55 9.08 8.19 -0.28
C LYS A 55 7.61 8.57 -0.08
N TRP A 56 6.92 8.87 -1.17
CA TRP A 56 5.51 9.25 -1.16
C TRP A 56 4.59 8.06 -0.90
N ALA A 57 4.89 6.89 -1.43
CA ALA A 57 4.10 5.68 -1.17
C ALA A 57 4.19 5.25 0.30
N VAL A 58 5.39 5.31 0.91
CA VAL A 58 5.54 5.05 2.35
C VAL A 58 4.77 6.08 3.17
N LEU A 59 4.88 7.36 2.83
CA LEU A 59 4.14 8.42 3.51
C LEU A 59 2.62 8.21 3.41
N ALA A 60 2.12 7.86 2.23
CA ALA A 60 0.70 7.59 2.01
C ALA A 60 0.22 6.40 2.85
N VAL A 61 0.97 5.31 2.91
CA VAL A 61 0.65 4.14 3.76
C VAL A 61 0.58 4.54 5.22
N ILE A 62 1.54 5.32 5.72
CA ILE A 62 1.56 5.79 7.11
C ILE A 62 0.34 6.68 7.39
N VAL A 63 0.06 7.65 6.53
CA VAL A 63 -1.08 8.57 6.70
C VAL A 63 -2.41 7.82 6.65
N MET A 64 -2.59 6.91 5.70
CA MET A 64 -3.81 6.10 5.59
C MET A 64 -3.98 5.18 6.80
N THR A 65 -2.89 4.58 7.30
CA THR A 65 -2.92 3.77 8.52
C THR A 65 -3.32 4.61 9.71
N ALA A 66 -2.71 5.79 9.91
CA ALA A 66 -3.05 6.69 11.00
C ALA A 66 -4.53 7.14 10.92
N CYS A 67 -5.02 7.51 9.74
CA CYS A 67 -6.43 7.85 9.55
C CYS A 67 -7.36 6.67 9.86
N ALA A 68 -7.02 5.47 9.41
CA ALA A 68 -7.83 4.28 9.68
C ALA A 68 -7.91 3.96 11.18
N LEU A 69 -6.83 4.19 11.93
CA LEU A 69 -6.81 4.08 13.39
C LEU A 69 -7.66 5.15 14.06
N ILE A 70 -7.54 6.42 13.64
CA ILE A 70 -8.28 7.55 14.22
C ILE A 70 -9.79 7.41 14.01
N ILE A 71 -10.19 6.96 12.82
CA ILE A 71 -11.61 6.74 12.48
C ILE A 71 -12.18 5.50 13.20
N GLY A 72 -11.32 4.61 13.72
CA GLY A 72 -11.75 3.33 14.30
C GLY A 72 -12.10 2.28 13.24
N SER A 73 -11.55 2.43 12.02
CA SER A 73 -11.75 1.47 10.93
C SER A 73 -10.81 0.27 11.00
N ILE A 74 -9.71 0.38 11.76
CA ILE A 74 -8.76 -0.69 12.06
C ILE A 74 -8.45 -0.58 13.56
N THR A 75 -8.53 -1.71 14.26
CA THR A 75 -8.26 -1.80 15.69
C THR A 75 -6.91 -2.47 15.95
N ILE A 76 -6.22 -2.06 17.01
CA ILE A 76 -4.92 -2.62 17.42
C ILE A 76 -5.08 -3.68 18.53
N PHE A 77 -6.27 -3.76 19.15
CA PHE A 77 -6.58 -4.58 20.32
C PHE A 77 -7.90 -5.34 20.17
#